data_AF-A0A914P6J6-F1
#
_entry.id   AF-A0A914P6J6-F1
#
_cell.length_a   1.000
_cell.length_b   1.000
_cell.length_c   1.000
_cell.angle_alpha   90.00
_cell.angle_beta   90.00
_cell.angle_gamma   90.00
#
_symmetry.space_group_name_H-M   'P 1'
#
loop_
_entity.id
_entity.type
_entity.pdbx_description
1 polymer ?
#
loop_
_entity_poly.entity_id
_entity_poly.type
_entity_poly.pdbx_seq_one_letter_code
_entity_poly.pdbx_strand_id
1 'polypeptide(L)'
;MAERIRLKPYIVVTFFMTIVHSVPAHWVWAENGFLYQWGALDAAGCSAVHLVGGVAGLTATWFLKPRQGRFGGRSGNQMSNPTNALLGTFMLITGWLSFNAGNVFF
;
A
#
# COMPACT_ATOMS: atom_id res chain seq x y z
N MET A 1 8.89 -7.30 -0.02
CA MET A 1 9.79 -6.78 -1.07
C MET A 1 11.12 -6.25 -0.49
N ALA A 2 11.08 -5.43 0.57
CA ALA A 2 12.22 -4.68 1.12
C ALA A 2 13.56 -5.44 1.26
N GLU A 3 13.57 -6.67 1.78
CA GLU A 3 14.82 -7.38 2.06
C GLU A 3 15.49 -8.05 0.84
N ARG A 4 14.82 -8.10 -0.32
CA ARG A 4 15.31 -8.88 -1.49
C ARG A 4 15.22 -8.17 -2.84
N ILE A 5 14.88 -6.88 -2.85
CA ILE A 5 14.86 -6.09 -4.09
C ILE A 5 16.10 -5.22 -4.22
N ARG A 6 16.60 -5.06 -5.45
CA ARG A 6 17.64 -4.06 -5.76
C ARG A 6 16.99 -2.68 -5.92
N LEU A 7 17.72 -1.61 -5.58
CA LEU A 7 17.18 -0.26 -5.65
C LEU A 7 16.75 0.16 -7.08
N LYS A 8 17.54 -0.17 -8.11
CA LYS A 8 17.22 0.18 -9.50
C LYS A 8 15.86 -0.35 -9.98
N PRO A 9 15.56 -1.66 -9.90
CA PRO A 9 14.25 -2.16 -10.29
C PRO A 9 13.13 -1.67 -9.35
N TYR A 10 13.42 -1.39 -8.08
CA TYR A 10 12.44 -0.79 -7.17
C TYR A 10 11.95 0.56 -7.67
N ILE A 11 12.85 1.46 -8.09
CA ILE A 11 12.50 2.78 -8.63
C ILE A 11 11.61 2.65 -9.88
N VAL A 12 11.98 1.77 -10.82
CA VAL A 12 11.20 1.54 -12.05
C VAL A 12 9.80 1.03 -11.72
N VAL A 13 9.69 0.07 -10.79
CA VAL A 13 8.40 -0.46 -10.34
C VAL A 13 7.57 0.63 -9.66
N THR A 14 8.16 1.49 -8.82
CA THR A 14 7.45 2.61 -8.18
C THR A 14 6.88 3.58 -9.20
N PHE A 15 7.59 3.88 -10.29
CA PHE A 15 7.05 4.72 -11.36
C PHE A 15 5.86 4.05 -12.07
N PHE A 16 5.94 2.75 -12.32
CA PHE A 16 4.83 1.98 -12.88
C PHE A 16 3.61 1.95 -11.94
N MET A 17 3.83 1.94 -10.62
CA MET A 17 2.76 1.97 -9.63
C MET A 17 1.92 3.24 -9.68
N THR A 18 2.43 4.34 -10.25
CA THR A 18 1.64 5.55 -10.51
C THR A 18 0.46 5.23 -11.40
N ILE A 19 0.68 4.52 -12.51
CA ILE A 19 -0.40 4.14 -13.45
C ILE A 19 -1.37 3.17 -12.75
N VAL A 20 -0.82 2.20 -12.00
CA VAL A 20 -1.60 1.18 -11.29
C VAL A 20 -2.50 1.80 -10.21
N HIS A 21 -2.12 2.92 -9.59
CA HIS A 21 -2.98 3.65 -8.66
C HIS A 21 -3.94 4.62 -9.37
N SER A 22 -3.48 5.34 -10.40
CA SER A 22 -4.30 6.36 -11.07
C SER A 22 -5.54 5.80 -11.75
N VAL A 23 -5.45 4.60 -12.33
CA VAL A 23 -6.59 3.99 -13.05
C VAL A 23 -7.73 3.59 -12.09
N PRO A 24 -7.50 2.81 -11.02
CA PRO A 24 -8.53 2.52 -10.02
C PRO A 24 -9.04 3.76 -9.28
N ALA A 25 -8.16 4.72 -8.98
CA ALA A 25 -8.57 6.00 -8.39
C ALA A 25 -9.57 6.73 -9.30
N HIS A 26 -9.35 6.75 -10.61
CA HIS A 26 -10.30 7.33 -11.56
C HIS A 26 -11.64 6.59 -11.56
N TRP A 27 -11.65 5.26 -11.47
CA TRP A 27 -12.89 4.49 -11.45
C TRP A 27 -13.79 4.82 -10.26
N VAL A 28 -13.19 5.07 -9.09
CA VAL A 28 -13.89 5.23 -7.81
C VAL A 28 -14.17 6.69 -7.47
N TRP A 29 -13.26 7.62 -7.80
CA TRP A 29 -13.37 9.02 -7.37
C TRP A 29 -13.71 10.02 -8.47
N ALA A 30 -13.56 9.67 -9.75
CA ALA A 30 -13.97 10.58 -10.82
C ALA A 30 -15.48 10.48 -11.05
N GLU A 31 -16.14 11.61 -11.34
CA GLU A 31 -17.58 11.67 -11.62
C GLU A 31 -17.99 10.78 -12.82
N ASN A 32 -17.09 10.63 -13.80
CA ASN A 32 -17.25 9.77 -14.96
C ASN A 32 -16.71 8.34 -14.73
N GLY A 33 -16.22 8.04 -13.53
CA GLY A 33 -15.73 6.72 -13.14
C GLY A 33 -16.88 5.73 -13.04
N PHE A 34 -16.69 4.51 -13.56
CA PHE A 34 -17.78 3.54 -13.59
C PHE A 34 -18.20 3.05 -12.20
N LEU A 35 -17.27 2.95 -11.23
CA LEU A 35 -17.60 2.56 -9.86
C LEU A 35 -18.30 3.70 -9.11
N TYR A 36 -17.89 4.95 -9.38
CA TYR A 36 -18.60 6.13 -8.89
C TYR A 36 -20.05 6.14 -9.38
N GLN A 37 -20.28 5.91 -10.68
CA GLN A 37 -21.62 5.86 -11.28
C GLN A 37 -22.48 4.68 -10.76
N TRP A 38 -21.85 3.59 -10.35
CA TRP A 38 -22.52 2.45 -9.70
C TRP A 38 -22.82 2.68 -8.22
N GLY A 39 -22.46 3.84 -7.65
CA GLY A 39 -22.73 4.21 -6.27
C GLY A 39 -21.73 3.62 -5.26
N ALA A 40 -20.51 3.25 -5.71
CA ALA A 40 -19.47 2.81 -4.80
C ALA A 40 -19.02 3.96 -3.89
N LEU A 41 -18.96 3.71 -2.58
CA LEU A 41 -18.53 4.68 -1.58
C LEU A 41 -17.12 4.33 -1.09
N ASP A 42 -16.16 5.20 -1.39
CA ASP A 42 -14.81 5.12 -0.86
C ASP A 42 -14.30 6.50 -0.46
N ALA A 43 -14.61 6.91 0.78
CA ALA A 43 -14.38 8.27 1.26
C ALA A 43 -12.88 8.63 1.38
N ALA A 44 -12.03 7.68 1.75
CA ALA A 44 -10.61 7.94 2.01
C ALA A 44 -9.69 6.91 1.34
N GLY A 45 -10.15 6.13 0.35
CA GLY A 45 -9.26 5.26 -0.42
C GLY A 45 -8.99 3.90 0.22
N CYS A 46 -9.94 3.36 0.97
CA CYS A 46 -9.91 1.96 1.42
C CYS A 46 -9.71 1.02 0.22
N SER A 47 -10.31 1.31 -0.92
CA SER A 47 -10.13 0.55 -2.15
C SER A 47 -8.97 1.08 -2.98
N ALA A 48 -9.02 2.35 -3.40
CA ALA A 48 -8.08 2.91 -4.38
C ALA A 48 -6.63 2.97 -3.86
N VAL A 49 -6.42 3.07 -2.55
CA VAL A 49 -5.09 3.14 -1.92
C VAL A 49 -4.74 1.82 -1.21
N HIS A 50 -5.54 1.40 -0.24
CA HIS A 50 -5.18 0.27 0.62
C HIS A 50 -5.35 -1.09 -0.06
N LEU A 51 -6.48 -1.34 -0.73
CA LEU A 51 -6.70 -2.60 -1.43
C LEU A 51 -5.75 -2.74 -2.62
N VAL A 52 -5.66 -1.71 -3.48
CA VAL A 52 -4.78 -1.73 -4.65
C VAL A 52 -3.32 -1.91 -4.23
N GLY A 53 -2.84 -1.13 -3.25
CA GLY A 53 -1.49 -1.27 -2.71
C GLY A 53 -1.25 -2.63 -2.04
N GLY A 54 -2.23 -3.16 -1.32
CA GLY A 54 -2.17 -4.47 -0.68
C GLY A 54 -2.07 -5.62 -1.69
N VAL A 55 -2.90 -5.61 -2.73
CA VAL A 55 -2.85 -6.60 -3.82
C VAL A 55 -1.54 -6.49 -4.59
N ALA A 56 -1.09 -5.28 -4.92
CA ALA A 56 0.21 -5.08 -5.56
C ALA A 56 1.37 -5.63 -4.72
N GLY A 57 1.34 -5.42 -3.40
CA GLY A 57 2.30 -5.99 -2.46
C GLY A 57 2.24 -7.52 -2.39
N LEU A 58 1.03 -8.10 -2.41
CA LEU A 58 0.82 -9.54 -2.44
C LEU A 58 1.38 -10.15 -3.73
N THR A 59 0.99 -9.62 -4.89
CA THR A 59 1.48 -10.06 -6.20
C THR A 59 3.00 -9.98 -6.26
N ALA A 60 3.59 -8.87 -5.81
CA ALA A 60 5.03 -8.73 -5.78
C ALA A 60 5.74 -9.75 -4.87
N THR A 61 5.20 -10.03 -3.68
CA THR A 61 5.79 -11.03 -2.78
C THR A 61 5.62 -12.46 -3.31
N TRP A 62 4.54 -12.75 -4.03
CA TRP A 62 4.36 -14.00 -4.75
C TRP A 62 5.48 -14.22 -5.76
N PHE A 63 5.74 -13.23 -6.63
CA PHE A 63 6.81 -13.33 -7.63
C PHE A 63 8.22 -13.39 -7.01
N LEU A 64 8.48 -12.61 -5.96
CA LEU A 64 9.78 -12.58 -5.28
C LEU A 64 10.08 -13.84 -4.45
N LYS A 65 9.05 -14.63 -4.11
CA LYS A 65 9.12 -15.81 -3.24
C LYS A 65 9.52 -15.47 -1.79
N PRO A 66 9.34 -16.41 -0.84
CA PRO A 66 9.71 -16.17 0.56
C PRO A 66 11.21 -15.96 0.76
N ARG A 67 11.53 -15.30 1.87
CA ARG A 67 12.92 -15.13 2.30
C ARG A 67 13.53 -16.49 2.62
N GLN A 68 14.81 -16.68 2.31
CA GLN A 68 15.54 -17.89 2.67
C GLN A 68 15.47 -18.09 4.19
N GLY A 69 15.21 -19.34 4.60
CA GLY A 69 15.06 -19.69 6.02
C GLY A 69 13.75 -19.25 6.66
N ARG A 70 12.90 -18.44 6.00
CA ARG A 70 11.68 -17.86 6.61
C ARG A 70 10.71 -18.89 7.19
N PHE A 71 10.53 -20.00 6.49
CA PHE A 71 9.56 -21.05 6.86
C PHE A 71 10.22 -22.34 7.38
N GLY A 72 11.53 -22.34 7.60
CA GLY A 72 12.26 -23.51 8.10
C GLY A 72 12.63 -23.34 9.57
N GLY A 73 11.76 -23.76 10.49
CA GLY A 73 11.97 -24.15 11.92
C GLY A 73 12.77 -23.26 12.90
N ARG A 74 13.76 -22.50 12.44
CA ARG A 74 14.70 -21.68 13.22
C ARG A 74 14.62 -20.18 12.91
N SER A 75 13.81 -19.76 11.95
CA SER A 75 13.59 -18.33 11.69
C SER A 75 12.67 -17.76 12.76
N GLY A 76 13.26 -17.29 13.87
CA GLY A 76 12.56 -16.38 14.78
C GLY A 76 12.01 -15.19 13.99
N ASN A 77 10.78 -14.77 14.29
CA ASN A 77 10.26 -13.47 13.86
C ASN A 77 11.08 -12.38 14.56
N GLN A 78 12.29 -12.11 14.08
CA GLN A 78 13.11 -11.06 14.62
C GLN A 78 12.54 -9.73 14.11
N MET A 79 11.79 -9.07 15.00
CA MET A 79 11.30 -7.73 14.76
C MET A 79 12.52 -6.80 14.72
N SER A 80 12.49 -5.80 13.83
CA SER A 80 13.49 -4.73 13.83
C SER A 80 13.39 -3.90 15.11
N ASN A 81 14.15 -2.79 15.17
CA ASN A 81 14.12 -1.86 16.30
C ASN A 81 12.67 -1.42 16.64
N PRO A 82 12.15 -1.74 17.85
CA PRO A 82 10.78 -1.41 18.25
C PRO A 82 10.56 0.10 18.38
N THR A 83 11.59 0.88 18.70
CA THR A 83 11.51 2.35 18.78
C THR A 83 11.16 2.96 17.42
N ASN A 84 11.78 2.47 16.34
CA ASN A 84 11.47 2.93 14.98
C ASN A 84 10.06 2.52 14.56
N ALA A 85 9.59 1.34 14.97
CA ALA A 85 8.23 0.91 14.71
C ALA A 85 7.21 1.81 15.42
N LEU A 86 7.45 2.16 16.69
CA LEU A 86 6.60 3.11 17.43
C LEU A 86 6.62 4.50 16.81
N LEU A 87 7.80 5.02 16.45
CA LEU A 87 7.93 6.31 15.78
C LEU A 87 7.14 6.34 14.46
N GLY A 88 7.27 5.29 13.65
CA GLY A 88 6.50 5.14 12.41
C GLY A 88 5.00 5.06 12.67
N THR A 89 4.56 4.35 13.72
CA THR A 89 3.14 4.28 14.11
C THR A 89 2.59 5.64 14.50
N PHE A 90 3.33 6.46 15.27
CA PHE A 90 2.90 7.82 15.60
C PHE A 90 2.77 8.69 14.35
N MET A 91 3.74 8.63 13.43
CA MET A 91 3.65 9.33 12.15
C MET A 91 2.44 8.88 11.33
N LEU A 92 2.16 7.58 11.30
CA LEU A 92 0.99 7.01 10.61
C LEU A 92 -0.31 7.46 11.23
N ILE A 93 -0.46 7.45 12.56
CA ILE A 93 -1.70 7.87 13.23
C ILE A 93 -1.98 9.36 12.97
N THR A 94 -0.96 10.22 13.12
CA THR A 94 -1.10 11.65 12.83
C THR A 94 -1.45 11.87 11.35
N GLY A 95 -0.75 11.21 10.44
CA GLY A 95 -1.03 11.29 9.01
C GLY A 95 -2.42 10.75 8.64
N TRP A 96 -2.87 9.67 9.29
CA TRP A 96 -4.17 9.03 9.06
C TRP A 96 -5.32 9.95 9.46
N LEU A 97 -5.21 10.62 10.61
CA LEU A 97 -6.21 11.59 11.06
C LEU A 97 -6.32 12.75 10.06
N SER A 98 -5.20 13.30 9.60
CA SER A 98 -5.19 14.35 8.56
C SER A 98 -5.74 13.86 7.23
N PHE A 99 -5.39 12.64 6.81
CA PHE A 99 -5.83 12.05 5.56
C PHE A 99 -7.35 11.84 5.54
N ASN A 100 -7.95 11.33 6.62
CA ASN A 100 -9.40 11.15 6.70
C ASN A 100 -10.13 12.49 6.86
N ALA A 101 -9.61 13.42 7.67
CA ALA A 101 -10.22 14.74 7.84
C ALA A 101 -10.25 15.56 6.55
N GLY A 102 -9.22 15.44 5.70
CA GLY A 102 -9.16 16.13 4.41
C GLY A 102 -10.25 15.70 3.41
N ASN A 103 -10.78 14.49 3.54
CA ASN A 103 -11.85 13.97 2.66
C ASN A 103 -13.25 14.47 3.04
N VAL A 104 -13.41 15.15 4.18
CA VAL A 104 -14.71 15.68 4.65
C VAL A 104 -15.12 16.95 3.89
N PHE A 105 -14.22 17.54 3.09
CA PHE A 105 -14.42 18.82 2.40
C PHE A 105 -14.72 18.71 0.89
N PHE A 106 -15.13 17.54 0.39
CA PHE A 106 -15.58 17.34 -0.99
C PHE A 106 -16.91 16.58 -1.04
#